data_AF-A0A351PV70-F1
#
_entry.id   AF-A0A351PV70-F1
#
_cell.length_a   1.000
_cell.length_b   1.000
_cell.length_c   1.000
_cell.angle_alpha   90.00
_cell.angle_beta   90.00
_cell.angle_gamma   90.00
#
_symmetry.space_group_name_H-M   'P 1'
#
loop_
_entity.id
_entity.type
_entity.pdbx_description
1 polymer ?
#
loop_
_entity_poly.entity_id
_entity_poly.type
_entity_poly.pdbx_seq_one_letter_code
_entity_poly.pdbx_strand_id
1 'polypeptide(L)'
;ITMICAYKNINIPYGVVEMGINGVIESMKEKPLISFLTNTGIYIVEPEVVDDMEDGERIDFPDIIERQRQKGNKVAVFPISESDWMDMGQLSELEKMRVKLYGE
;
A
#
# COMPACT_ATOMS: atom_id res chain seq x y z
N ILE A 1 -3.67 11.09 11.36
CA ILE A 1 -2.63 10.15 10.86
C ILE A 1 -2.27 10.51 9.42
N THR A 2 -0.98 10.60 9.12
CA THR A 2 -0.46 10.69 7.74
C THR A 2 0.30 9.42 7.42
N MET A 3 -0.19 8.66 6.46
CA MET A 3 0.42 7.41 6.00
C MET A 3 1.34 7.68 4.82
N ILE A 4 2.58 7.22 4.88
CA ILE A 4 3.48 7.28 3.72
C ILE A 4 3.17 6.09 2.83
N CYS A 5 2.81 6.33 1.57
CA CYS A 5 2.50 5.27 0.60
C CYS A 5 3.41 5.35 -0.61
N ALA A 6 3.94 4.22 -1.07
CA ALA A 6 4.75 4.19 -2.29
C ALA A 6 3.90 3.77 -3.48
N TYR A 7 4.07 4.44 -4.62
CA TYR A 7 3.51 3.94 -5.87
C TYR A 7 4.13 2.58 -6.21
N LYS A 8 3.30 1.62 -6.64
CA LYS A 8 3.73 0.35 -7.20
C LYS A 8 3.06 0.13 -8.54
N ASN A 9 3.85 -0.31 -9.50
CA ASN A 9 3.39 -0.62 -10.83
C ASN A 9 3.51 -2.11 -11.11
N ILE A 10 2.40 -2.74 -11.48
CA ILE A 10 2.38 -4.14 -11.92
C ILE A 10 1.96 -4.19 -13.37
N ASN A 11 2.84 -4.75 -14.21
CA ASN A 11 2.52 -5.11 -15.58
C ASN A 11 1.91 -6.51 -15.59
N ILE A 12 0.68 -6.63 -16.11
CA ILE A 12 0.06 -7.93 -16.32
C ILE A 12 0.40 -8.36 -17.76
N PRO A 13 1.06 -9.50 -17.99
CA PRO A 13 1.48 -9.92 -19.35
C PRO A 13 0.35 -10.53 -20.19
N TYR A 14 -0.91 -10.37 -19.76
CA TYR A 14 -2.12 -10.95 -20.35
C TYR A 14 -3.21 -9.88 -20.49
N GLY A 15 -4.22 -10.16 -21.31
CA GLY A 15 -5.46 -9.40 -21.32
C GLY A 15 -6.26 -9.61 -20.04
N VAL A 16 -6.65 -8.51 -19.39
CA VAL A 16 -7.55 -8.50 -18.23
C VAL A 16 -8.96 -8.20 -18.73
N VAL A 17 -9.92 -9.04 -18.35
CA VAL A 17 -11.34 -8.89 -18.68
C VAL A 17 -12.12 -8.66 -17.38
N GLU A 18 -12.84 -7.56 -17.30
CA GLU A 18 -13.82 -7.29 -16.25
C GLU A 18 -15.19 -7.77 -16.73
N MET A 19 -15.77 -8.69 -15.97
CA MET A 19 -17.07 -9.30 -16.26
C MET A 19 -18.14 -8.61 -15.41
N GLY A 20 -19.17 -8.11 -16.08
CA GLY A 20 -20.37 -7.59 -15.45
C GLY A 20 -21.41 -8.67 -15.16
N ILE A 21 -22.65 -8.21 -15.02
CA ILE A 21 -23.78 -9.08 -14.70
C ILE A 21 -24.02 -10.08 -15.84
N ASN A 22 -24.27 -11.35 -15.49
CA ASN A 22 -24.61 -12.44 -16.42
C ASN A 22 -23.55 -12.74 -17.49
N GLY A 23 -22.25 -12.53 -17.19
CA GLY A 23 -21.18 -12.91 -18.11
C GLY A 23 -20.95 -11.93 -19.26
N VAL A 24 -21.61 -10.77 -19.23
CA VAL A 24 -21.37 -9.69 -20.19
C VAL A 24 -20.01 -9.06 -19.88
N ILE A 25 -19.17 -8.86 -20.89
CA ILE A 25 -17.90 -8.15 -20.74
C ILE A 25 -18.18 -6.66 -20.50
N GLU A 26 -17.70 -6.12 -19.39
CA GLU A 26 -17.76 -4.68 -19.08
C GLU A 26 -16.54 -3.94 -19.60
N SER A 27 -15.34 -4.50 -19.41
CA SER A 27 -14.11 -3.90 -19.91
C SER A 27 -13.08 -4.98 -20.26
N MET A 28 -12.20 -4.65 -21.20
CA MET A 28 -11.05 -5.49 -21.54
C MET A 28 -9.85 -4.59 -21.77
N LYS A 29 -8.72 -4.93 -21.15
CA LYS A 29 -7.45 -4.23 -21.32
C LYS A 29 -6.36 -5.22 -21.64
N GLU A 30 -5.69 -5.04 -22.76
CA GLU A 30 -4.54 -5.87 -23.14
C GLU A 30 -3.29 -5.37 -22.44
N LYS A 31 -2.57 -6.28 -21.79
CA LYS A 31 -1.32 -6.03 -21.06
C LYS A 31 -1.35 -4.75 -20.21
N PRO A 32 -2.32 -4.60 -19.29
CA PRO A 32 -2.48 -3.37 -18.54
C PRO A 32 -1.33 -3.17 -17.55
N LEU A 33 -0.98 -1.89 -17.38
CA LEU A 33 -0.21 -1.41 -16.23
C LEU A 33 -1.20 -1.05 -15.12
N ILE A 34 -1.12 -1.74 -13.99
CA ILE A 34 -1.89 -1.39 -12.79
C ILE A 34 -0.98 -0.59 -11.86
N SER A 35 -1.36 0.64 -11.57
CA SER A 35 -0.69 1.52 -10.61
C SER A 35 -1.54 1.67 -9.36
N PHE A 36 -0.94 1.45 -8.19
CA PHE A 36 -1.62 1.58 -6.90
C PHE A 36 -0.65 2.07 -5.83
N LEU A 37 -1.20 2.53 -4.71
CA LEU A 37 -0.43 2.95 -3.54
C LEU A 37 -0.29 1.76 -2.58
N THR A 38 0.96 1.46 -2.23
CA THR A 38 1.31 0.42 -1.27
C THR A 38 1.59 1.02 0.10
N ASN A 39 1.22 0.28 1.13
CA ASN A 39 1.54 0.62 2.51
C ASN A 39 3.04 0.42 2.76
N THR A 40 3.75 1.48 3.12
CA THR A 40 5.19 1.41 3.38
C THR A 40 5.54 0.95 4.79
N GLY A 41 4.55 0.91 5.70
CA GLY A 41 4.77 0.70 7.13
C GLY A 41 5.27 1.94 7.87
N ILE A 42 5.32 3.11 7.21
CA ILE A 42 5.76 4.38 7.82
C ILE A 42 4.55 5.29 8.01
N TYR A 43 4.41 5.79 9.24
CA TYR A 43 3.28 6.61 9.64
C TYR A 43 3.74 7.79 10.50
N ILE A 44 3.11 8.94 10.28
CA ILE A 44 3.25 10.11 11.13
C ILE A 44 1.92 10.27 11.88
N VAL A 45 1.98 10.25 13.19
CA VAL A 45 0.80 10.30 14.07
C VAL A 45 0.96 11.36 15.13
N GLU A 46 -0.18 11.94 15.51
CA GLU A 46 -0.25 12.79 16.69
C GLU A 46 -0.27 11.91 17.95
N PRO A 47 0.22 12.41 19.10
CA PRO A 47 0.27 11.64 20.35
C PRO A 47 -1.07 11.04 20.77
N GLU A 48 -2.19 11.72 20.49
CA GLU A 48 -3.53 11.28 20.85
C GLU A 48 -3.91 9.94 20.20
N VAL A 49 -3.27 9.59 19.08
CA VAL A 49 -3.46 8.27 18.44
C VAL A 49 -2.93 7.14 19.32
N VAL A 50 -1.86 7.40 20.07
CA VAL A 50 -1.27 6.46 21.03
C VAL A 50 -2.06 6.47 22.34
N ASP A 51 -2.51 7.64 22.80
CA ASP A 51 -3.38 7.75 23.99
C ASP A 51 -4.72 7.01 23.83
N ASP A 52 -5.16 6.84 22.58
CA ASP A 52 -6.34 6.06 22.19
C ASP A 52 -6.14 4.53 22.23
N MET A 53 -4.93 4.04 22.53
CA MET A 53 -4.61 2.61 22.56
C MET A 53 -4.81 2.04 23.96
N GLU A 54 -5.28 0.79 24.03
CA GLU A 54 -5.40 0.07 25.30
C GLU A 54 -4.13 -0.74 25.60
N ASP A 55 -3.67 -0.69 26.84
CA ASP A 55 -2.49 -1.44 27.27
C ASP A 55 -2.69 -2.95 27.09
N GLY A 56 -1.76 -3.58 26.38
CA GLY A 56 -1.80 -5.02 26.08
C GLY A 56 -2.75 -5.40 24.93
N GLU A 57 -3.40 -4.43 24.28
CA GLU A 57 -4.18 -4.66 23.07
C GLU A 57 -3.26 -5.09 21.92
N ARG A 58 -3.59 -6.21 21.28
CA ARG A 58 -2.98 -6.59 20.01
C ARG A 58 -3.76 -5.94 18.87
N ILE A 59 -3.15 -4.96 18.23
CA ILE A 59 -3.74 -4.24 17.10
C ILE A 59 -2.69 -3.94 16.05
N ASP A 60 -3.07 -4.05 14.77
CA ASP A 60 -2.20 -3.69 13.65
C ASP A 60 -2.50 -2.27 13.16
N PHE A 61 -1.51 -1.64 12.52
CA PHE A 61 -1.65 -0.24 12.11
C PHE A 61 -2.81 0.06 11.13
N PRO A 62 -3.18 -0.83 10.19
CA PRO A 62 -4.39 -0.64 9.38
C PRO A 62 -5.67 -0.52 10.22
N ASP A 63 -5.77 -1.27 11.31
CA ASP A 63 -6.92 -1.21 12.22
C ASP A 63 -6.91 0.08 13.05
N ILE A 64 -5.72 0.55 13.48
CA ILE A 64 -5.56 1.88 14.12
C ILE A 64 -6.05 2.98 13.18
N ILE A 65 -5.66 2.92 11.90
CA ILE A 65 -6.10 3.87 10.88
C ILE A 65 -7.63 3.86 10.76
N GLU A 66 -8.24 2.69 10.64
CA GLU A 66 -9.68 2.58 10.48
C GLU A 66 -10.44 3.05 11.74
N ARG A 67 -9.95 2.73 12.94
CA ARG A 67 -10.47 3.25 14.22
C ARG A 67 -10.47 4.78 14.24
N GLN A 68 -9.38 5.41 13.81
CA GLN A 68 -9.29 6.87 13.72
C GLN A 68 -10.26 7.45 12.68
N ARG A 69 -10.42 6.79 11.52
CA ARG A 69 -11.41 7.21 10.50
C ARG A 69 -12.84 7.13 11.04
N GLN A 70 -13.17 6.07 11.77
CA GLN A 70 -14.49 5.88 12.38
C GLN A 70 -14.80 6.91 13.47
N LYS A 71 -13.78 7.37 14.21
CA LYS A 71 -13.88 8.51 15.14
C LYS A 71 -14.08 9.87 14.44
N GLY A 72 -14.02 9.92 13.11
CA GLY A 72 -14.11 11.15 12.32
C GLY A 72 -12.78 11.91 12.22
N ASN A 73 -11.69 11.34 12.72
CA ASN A 73 -10.37 11.96 12.66
C ASN A 73 -9.79 11.90 11.25
N LYS A 74 -8.99 12.92 10.92
CA LYS A 74 -8.38 13.03 9.60
C LYS A 74 -7.26 11.99 9.43
N VAL A 75 -7.44 11.15 8.42
CA VAL A 75 -6.39 10.26 7.91
C VAL A 75 -6.09 10.66 6.47
N ALA A 76 -4.81 10.82 6.15
CA ALA A 76 -4.34 11.22 4.83
C ALA A 76 -3.17 10.36 4.37
N VAL A 77 -2.93 10.37 3.06
CA VAL A 77 -1.79 9.72 2.43
C VAL A 77 -0.80 10.77 1.93
N PHE A 78 0.48 10.54 2.18
CA PHE A 78 1.58 11.22 1.53
C PHE A 78 2.25 10.24 0.55
N PRO A 79 2.02 10.40 -0.78
CA PRO A 79 2.56 9.47 -1.76
C PRO A 79 4.04 9.76 -2.04
N ILE A 80 4.84 8.71 -2.18
CA ILE A 80 6.25 8.75 -2.61
C ILE A 80 6.46 7.89 -3.87
N SER A 81 7.57 8.13 -4.57
CA SER A 81 7.88 7.36 -5.78
C SER A 81 8.21 5.90 -5.45
N GLU A 82 8.03 5.00 -6.42
CA GLU A 82 8.42 3.59 -6.27
C GLU A 82 9.92 3.45 -5.98
N SER A 83 10.76 4.38 -6.47
CA SER A 83 12.19 4.36 -6.25
C SER A 83 12.63 4.79 -4.84
N ASP A 84 11.76 5.46 -4.08
CA ASP A 84 12.09 5.96 -2.73
C ASP A 84 11.78 4.94 -1.63
N TRP A 85 11.17 3.81 -1.98
CA TRP A 85 10.82 2.75 -1.05
C TRP A 85 11.21 1.37 -1.60
N MET A 86 11.72 0.51 -0.73
CA MET A 86 12.15 -0.85 -1.10
C MET A 86 11.61 -1.83 -0.07
N ASP A 87 10.86 -2.81 -0.54
CA ASP A 87 10.33 -3.89 0.30
C ASP A 87 11.41 -4.97 0.51
N MET A 88 11.67 -5.34 1.77
CA MET A 88 12.58 -6.43 2.14
C MET A 88 11.83 -7.71 2.53
N GLY A 89 10.49 -7.69 2.60
CA GLY A 89 9.68 -8.82 3.02
C GLY A 89 9.59 -9.94 1.98
N GLN A 90 9.81 -9.63 0.71
CA GLN A 90 9.84 -10.60 -0.38
C GLN A 90 11.26 -10.78 -0.92
N LEU A 91 11.71 -12.03 -1.06
CA LEU A 91 13.06 -12.35 -1.56
C LEU A 91 13.38 -11.70 -2.91
N SER A 92 12.41 -11.61 -3.81
CA SER A 92 12.58 -10.94 -5.11
C SER A 92 12.79 -9.44 -5.00
N GLU A 93 12.11 -8.77 -4.06
CA GLU A 93 12.28 -7.34 -3.83
C GLU A 93 13.57 -7.05 -3.05
N LEU A 94 13.92 -7.94 -2.11
CA LEU A 94 15.21 -7.90 -1.40
C LEU A 94 16.39 -7.99 -2.38
N GLU A 95 16.33 -8.88 -3.37
CA GLU A 95 17.39 -8.99 -4.38
C GLU A 95 17.49 -7.72 -5.23
N LYS A 96 16.36 -7.12 -5.65
CA LYS A 96 16.36 -5.83 -6.34
C LYS A 96 17.00 -4.72 -5.51
N MET A 97 16.70 -4.68 -4.21
CA MET A 97 17.34 -3.75 -3.28
C MET A 97 18.84 -3.98 -3.19
N ARG A 98 19.28 -5.24 -3.09
CA ARG A 98 20.70 -5.61 -3.04
C ARG A 98 21.45 -5.11 -4.27
N VAL A 99 20.94 -5.39 -5.47
CA VAL A 99 21.50 -4.90 -6.74
C VAL A 99 21.55 -3.37 -6.75
N LYS A 100 20.48 -2.70 -6.33
CA LYS A 100 20.41 -1.22 -6.33
C LYS A 100 21.40 -0.57 -5.37
N LEU A 101 21.64 -1.16 -4.20
CA LEU A 101 22.52 -0.58 -3.18
C LEU A 101 24.00 -0.92 -3.39
N TYR A 102 24.30 -2.13 -3.87
CA TYR A 102 25.67 -2.64 -3.94
C TYR A 102 26.22 -2.76 -5.37
N GLY A 103 25.38 -2.67 -6.40
CA GLY A 103 25.80 -2.61 -7.80
C GLY A 103 26.38 -3.90 -8.37
N GLU A 104 26.10 -5.05 -7.75
CA GLU A 104 26.49 -6.38 -8.25
C GLU A 104 25.48 -6.94 -9.28
#